data_AF-A0A5N5P5S7-F1
#
_entry.id   AF-A0A5N5P5S7-F1
#
_cell.length_a   1.000
_cell.length_b   1.000
_cell.length_c   1.000
_cell.angle_alpha   90.00
_cell.angle_beta   90.00
_cell.angle_gamma   90.00
#
_symmetry.space_group_name_H-M   'P 1'
#
loop_
_entity.id
_entity.type
_entity.pdbx_description
1 polymer ?
#
loop_
_entity_poly.entity_id
_entity_poly.type
_entity_poly.pdbx_seq_one_letter_code
_entity_poly.pdbx_strand_id
1 'polypeptide(L)'
;MTNSVYRKPGVYHELKLVGKNLRESFFDALDHYIFRKKKGLAGQLLAELLRQTKTTEPTDVRSLCLHGLPVILGDDPSIFFKTCSDVTDKDSYQQIPVGILCFDPESPQLNPSRVCIILEGNSVMEPDNLPQAFCLLFGLIYALHLEYPKCLKNTLHFFQQIFLKVNLAPKINSFQMQFKRTSTTRHLNV
;
A
#
# COMPACT_ATOMS: atom_id res chain seq x y z
N MET A 1 14.76 16.54 15.76
CA MET A 1 13.90 15.62 16.53
C MET A 1 13.09 14.81 15.54
N THR A 2 13.60 13.66 15.12
CA THR A 2 13.06 12.86 14.01
C THR A 2 12.08 11.81 14.52
N ASN A 3 10.91 11.76 13.88
CA ASN A 3 9.76 10.89 14.17
C ASN A 3 10.15 9.41 14.30
N SER A 4 10.44 8.94 15.53
CA SER A 4 10.70 7.53 15.83
C SER A 4 9.42 6.69 15.99
N VAL A 5 8.24 7.29 15.76
CA VAL A 5 6.94 6.67 16.05
C VAL A 5 6.65 5.51 15.07
N TYR A 6 7.19 5.59 13.86
CA TYR A 6 6.86 4.64 12.80
C TYR A 6 7.86 3.51 12.61
N ARG A 7 8.99 3.46 13.36
CA ARG A 7 10.06 2.47 13.15
C ARG A 7 9.96 1.21 14.02
N LYS A 8 8.91 1.06 14.83
CA LYS A 8 8.82 -0.05 15.81
C LYS A 8 8.24 -1.33 15.17
N PRO A 9 8.97 -2.46 15.17
CA PRO A 9 8.57 -3.71 14.50
C PRO A 9 7.20 -4.31 14.89
N GLY A 10 6.60 -3.91 16.02
CA GLY A 10 5.36 -4.51 16.53
C GLY A 10 4.07 -3.73 16.26
N VAL A 11 4.16 -2.54 15.67
CA VAL A 11 3.02 -1.63 15.48
C VAL A 11 2.03 -2.13 14.41
N TYR A 12 2.52 -2.87 13.43
CA TYR A 12 1.82 -3.04 12.14
C TYR A 12 0.88 -4.24 12.08
N HIS A 13 0.96 -5.16 13.05
CA HIS A 13 0.12 -6.36 13.07
C HIS A 13 -1.33 -6.08 13.48
N GLU A 14 -1.62 -4.89 14.04
CA GLU A 14 -2.91 -4.60 14.67
C GLU A 14 -3.74 -3.51 13.96
N LEU A 15 -3.40 -3.11 12.73
CA LEU A 15 -4.25 -2.18 11.98
C LEU A 15 -5.59 -2.85 11.66
N LYS A 16 -6.64 -2.41 12.36
CA LYS A 16 -8.01 -2.84 12.14
C LYS A 16 -8.80 -1.72 11.50
N LEU A 17 -9.51 -2.06 10.43
CA LEU A 17 -10.47 -1.17 9.81
C LEU A 17 -11.88 -1.73 10.03
N VAL A 18 -12.76 -0.94 10.65
CA VAL A 18 -14.14 -1.35 11.02
C VAL A 18 -14.15 -2.67 11.81
N GLY A 19 -13.20 -2.85 12.73
CA GLY A 19 -13.07 -4.06 13.55
C GLY A 19 -12.53 -5.31 12.83
N LYS A 20 -12.30 -5.25 11.51
CA LYS A 20 -11.71 -6.34 10.70
C LYS A 20 -10.22 -6.14 10.52
N ASN A 21 -9.49 -7.24 10.32
CA ASN A 21 -8.08 -7.22 9.94
C ASN A 21 -7.96 -6.53 8.56
N LEU A 22 -7.27 -5.38 8.53
CA LEU A 22 -7.10 -4.56 7.32
C LEU A 22 -6.41 -5.37 6.22
N ARG A 23 -5.35 -6.11 6.57
CA ARG A 23 -4.54 -6.90 5.63
C ARG A 23 -5.36 -8.01 4.98
N GLU A 24 -6.01 -8.84 5.80
CA GLU A 24 -6.81 -9.97 5.31
C GLU A 24 -7.97 -9.47 4.45
N SER A 25 -8.68 -8.44 4.91
CA SER A 25 -9.81 -7.89 4.16
C SER A 25 -9.37 -7.22 2.86
N PHE A 26 -8.19 -6.59 2.84
CA PHE A 26 -7.63 -5.94 1.64
C PHE A 26 -7.20 -6.99 0.62
N PHE A 27 -6.48 -8.03 1.04
CA PHE A 27 -6.06 -9.12 0.16
C PHE A 27 -7.25 -9.93 -0.36
N ASP A 28 -8.25 -10.24 0.48
CA ASP A 28 -9.47 -10.93 0.03
C ASP A 28 -10.24 -10.11 -1.01
N ALA A 29 -10.38 -8.80 -0.82
CA ALA A 29 -11.03 -7.91 -1.78
C ALA A 29 -10.27 -7.85 -3.12
N LEU A 30 -8.95 -7.74 -3.06
CA LEU A 30 -8.08 -7.70 -4.24
C LEU A 30 -8.13 -9.04 -4.99
N ASP A 31 -8.00 -10.17 -4.29
CA ASP A 31 -8.08 -11.51 -4.87
C ASP A 31 -9.46 -11.75 -5.50
N HIS A 32 -10.53 -11.35 -4.81
CA HIS A 32 -11.88 -11.47 -5.37
C HIS A 32 -12.03 -10.66 -6.67
N TYR A 33 -11.47 -9.45 -6.73
CA TYR A 33 -11.50 -8.65 -7.95
C TYR A 33 -10.71 -9.31 -9.08
N ILE A 34 -9.48 -9.73 -8.80
CA ILE A 34 -8.56 -10.36 -9.75
C ILE A 34 -9.13 -11.67 -10.32
N PHE A 35 -9.63 -12.55 -9.44
CA PHE A 35 -9.98 -13.92 -9.82
C PHE A 35 -11.46 -14.10 -10.16
N ARG A 36 -12.37 -13.30 -9.59
CA ARG A 36 -13.83 -13.52 -9.72
C ARG A 36 -14.58 -12.42 -10.46
N LYS A 37 -14.08 -11.18 -10.51
CA LYS A 37 -14.75 -10.06 -11.20
C LYS A 37 -13.92 -9.48 -12.34
N LYS A 38 -13.64 -10.29 -13.37
CA LYS A 38 -13.04 -9.85 -14.64
C LYS A 38 -14.05 -9.19 -15.60
N LYS A 39 -15.08 -8.51 -15.09
CA LYS A 39 -16.10 -7.87 -15.94
C LYS A 39 -15.69 -6.43 -16.26
N GLY A 40 -15.74 -6.05 -17.53
CA GLY A 40 -15.31 -4.73 -18.01
C GLY A 40 -13.85 -4.66 -18.50
N LEU A 41 -13.49 -3.55 -19.15
CA LEU A 41 -12.19 -3.36 -19.80
C LEU A 41 -11.01 -3.53 -18.84
N ALA A 42 -11.11 -2.97 -17.63
CA ALA A 42 -10.06 -3.06 -16.63
C ALA A 42 -9.77 -4.50 -16.18
N GLY A 43 -10.82 -5.29 -15.95
CA GLY A 43 -10.70 -6.70 -15.60
C GLY A 43 -10.11 -7.54 -16.74
N GLN A 44 -10.42 -7.20 -18.00
CA GLN A 44 -9.86 -7.88 -19.17
C GLN A 44 -8.37 -7.58 -19.36
N LEU A 45 -7.97 -6.32 -19.24
CA LEU A 45 -6.55 -5.92 -19.33
C LEU A 45 -5.72 -6.56 -18.21
N LEU A 46 -6.23 -6.59 -16.98
CA LEU A 46 -5.56 -7.32 -15.89
C LEU A 46 -5.48 -8.83 -16.15
N ALA A 47 -6.55 -9.43 -16.70
CA ALA A 47 -6.55 -10.85 -17.00
C ALA A 47 -5.49 -11.20 -18.06
N GLU A 48 -5.30 -10.32 -19.05
CA GLU A 48 -4.26 -10.50 -20.07
C GLU A 48 -2.85 -10.34 -19.48
N LEU A 49 -2.62 -9.32 -18.64
CA LEU A 49 -1.35 -9.15 -17.92
C LEU A 49 -1.02 -10.38 -17.05
N LEU A 50 -2.02 -10.91 -16.34
CA LEU A 50 -1.87 -12.11 -15.53
C LEU A 50 -1.58 -13.35 -16.37
N ARG A 51 -2.19 -13.48 -17.55
CA ARG A 51 -1.92 -14.59 -18.49
C ARG A 51 -0.48 -14.56 -19.01
N GLN A 52 0.06 -13.37 -19.22
CA GLN A 52 1.44 -13.18 -19.68
C GLN A 52 2.44 -13.45 -18.56
N THR A 53 2.03 -13.27 -17.31
CA THR A 53 2.86 -13.55 -16.14
C THR A 53 2.84 -15.05 -15.85
N LYS A 54 4.02 -15.69 -15.77
CA LYS A 54 4.15 -17.14 -15.55
C LYS A 54 4.01 -17.56 -14.08
N THR A 55 3.84 -16.61 -13.17
CA THR A 55 3.78 -16.85 -11.73
C THR A 55 2.36 -17.20 -11.28
N THR A 56 2.25 -18.17 -10.38
CA THR A 56 1.01 -18.47 -9.64
C THR A 56 1.09 -18.02 -8.19
N GLU A 57 2.22 -17.43 -7.77
CA GLU A 57 2.42 -17.00 -6.40
C GLU A 57 1.47 -15.85 -6.07
N PRO A 58 0.66 -15.95 -5.00
CA PRO A 58 -0.35 -14.94 -4.69
C PRO A 58 0.23 -13.54 -4.47
N THR A 59 1.45 -13.43 -3.92
CA THR A 59 2.11 -12.15 -3.70
C THR A 59 2.44 -11.48 -5.04
N ASP A 60 3.07 -12.21 -5.96
CA ASP A 60 3.46 -11.72 -7.27
C ASP A 60 2.25 -11.26 -8.10
N VAL A 61 1.17 -12.06 -8.05
CA VAL A 61 -0.10 -11.74 -8.73
C VAL A 61 -0.66 -10.42 -8.20
N ARG A 62 -0.67 -10.23 -6.87
CA ARG A 62 -1.11 -8.97 -6.26
C ARG A 62 -0.20 -7.81 -6.63
N SER A 63 1.13 -7.99 -6.62
CA SER A 63 2.10 -6.98 -7.03
C SER A 63 1.88 -6.54 -8.47
N LEU A 64 1.67 -7.49 -9.39
CA LEU A 64 1.39 -7.20 -10.79
C LEU A 64 0.13 -6.36 -10.92
N CYS A 65 -0.93 -6.73 -10.21
CA CYS A 65 -2.17 -5.98 -10.23
C CYS A 65 -2.01 -4.58 -9.64
N LEU A 66 -1.20 -4.40 -8.59
CA LEU A 66 -0.92 -3.09 -7.99
C LEU A 66 -0.12 -2.18 -8.93
N HIS A 67 0.72 -2.73 -9.81
CA HIS A 67 1.38 -1.98 -10.88
C HIS A 67 0.47 -1.71 -12.08
N GLY A 68 -0.38 -2.68 -12.48
CA GLY A 68 -1.22 -2.57 -13.66
C GLY A 68 -2.49 -1.74 -13.48
N LEU A 69 -3.12 -1.80 -12.30
CA LEU A 69 -4.37 -1.09 -12.00
C LEU A 69 -4.27 0.43 -12.23
N PRO A 70 -3.23 1.13 -11.76
CA PRO A 70 -3.06 2.55 -12.05
C PRO A 70 -3.13 2.90 -13.52
N VAL A 71 -2.34 2.21 -14.35
CA VAL A 71 -2.27 2.44 -15.79
C VAL A 71 -3.65 2.22 -16.44
N ILE A 72 -4.32 1.14 -16.03
CA ILE A 72 -5.66 0.78 -16.52
C ILE A 72 -6.73 1.81 -16.14
N LEU A 73 -6.60 2.42 -14.97
CA LEU A 73 -7.52 3.44 -14.45
C LEU A 73 -7.14 4.87 -14.87
N GLY A 74 -6.12 5.03 -15.73
CA GLY A 74 -5.67 6.32 -16.25
C GLY A 74 -4.88 7.16 -15.25
N ASP A 75 -4.34 6.54 -14.20
CA ASP A 75 -3.40 7.14 -13.26
C ASP A 75 -1.95 7.02 -13.77
N ASP A 76 -1.06 7.89 -13.29
CA ASP A 76 0.38 7.83 -13.55
C ASP A 76 1.12 7.42 -12.28
N PRO A 77 1.48 6.13 -12.10
CA PRO A 77 2.12 5.67 -10.89
C PRO A 77 3.61 6.04 -10.77
N SER A 78 4.22 6.68 -11.78
CA SER A 78 5.69 6.83 -11.91
C SER A 78 6.37 7.61 -10.77
N ILE A 79 5.63 8.51 -10.11
CA ILE A 79 6.11 9.27 -8.95
C ILE A 79 5.76 8.59 -7.62
N PHE A 80 4.81 7.65 -7.63
CA PHE A 80 4.35 6.95 -6.44
C PHE A 80 5.14 5.67 -6.20
N PHE A 81 5.30 4.83 -7.23
CA PHE A 81 6.20 3.69 -7.18
C PHE A 81 7.57 4.14 -7.69
N LYS A 82 8.51 4.34 -6.77
CA LYS A 82 9.90 4.63 -7.11
C LYS A 82 10.79 3.44 -6.92
N THR A 83 11.71 3.27 -7.85
CA THR A 83 12.79 2.31 -7.73
C THR A 83 14.03 3.04 -7.26
N CYS A 84 14.75 2.45 -6.32
CA CYS A 84 15.97 3.03 -5.78
C CYS A 84 17.03 1.94 -5.63
N SER A 85 18.26 2.24 -6.06
CA SER A 85 19.39 1.34 -5.93
C SER A 85 20.08 1.45 -4.57
N ASP A 86 19.95 2.60 -3.90
CA ASP A 86 20.66 2.91 -2.66
C ASP A 86 19.79 3.70 -1.67
N VAL A 87 19.57 3.14 -0.48
CA VAL A 87 18.83 3.77 0.63
C VAL A 87 19.37 5.14 1.04
N THR A 88 20.64 5.44 0.74
CA THR A 88 21.31 6.69 1.07
C THR A 88 21.02 7.82 0.10
N ASP A 89 20.49 7.52 -1.10
CA ASP A 89 20.07 8.50 -2.10
C ASP A 89 18.73 9.14 -1.73
N LYS A 90 18.75 9.97 -0.69
CA LYS A 90 17.58 10.72 -0.23
C LYS A 90 17.09 11.73 -1.26
N ASP A 91 17.99 12.25 -2.09
CA ASP A 91 17.65 13.25 -3.11
C ASP A 91 16.62 12.70 -4.10
N SER A 92 16.67 11.39 -4.39
CA SER A 92 15.72 10.72 -5.29
C SER A 92 14.27 10.65 -4.81
N TYR A 93 14.01 10.73 -3.49
CA TYR A 93 12.66 10.57 -2.93
C TYR A 93 12.24 11.63 -1.92
N GLN A 94 13.08 12.61 -1.57
CA GLN A 94 12.77 13.66 -0.60
C GLN A 94 11.55 14.51 -1.00
N GLN A 95 11.31 14.67 -2.31
CA GLN A 95 10.18 15.46 -2.83
C GLN A 95 8.87 14.65 -2.91
N ILE A 96 8.88 13.37 -2.55
CA ILE A 96 7.71 12.50 -2.65
C ILE A 96 6.84 12.67 -1.40
N PRO A 97 5.63 13.25 -1.53
CA PRO A 97 4.76 13.46 -0.38
C PRO A 97 4.21 12.14 0.17
N VAL A 98 3.87 11.21 -0.72
CA VAL A 98 3.36 9.87 -0.38
C VAL A 98 3.80 8.92 -1.48
N GLY A 99 4.46 7.80 -1.13
CA GLY A 99 4.89 6.82 -2.13
C GLY A 99 5.40 5.52 -1.53
N ILE A 100 5.74 4.59 -2.41
CA ILE A 100 6.36 3.31 -2.11
C ILE A 100 7.66 3.22 -2.89
N LEU A 101 8.72 2.87 -2.19
CA LEU A 101 10.06 2.78 -2.71
C LEU A 101 10.50 1.31 -2.72
N CYS A 102 10.82 0.80 -3.90
CA CYS A 102 11.24 -0.58 -4.13
C CYS A 102 12.75 -0.61 -4.40
N PHE A 103 13.46 -1.49 -3.69
CA PHE A 103 14.90 -1.68 -3.88
C PHE A 103 15.15 -2.87 -4.79
N ASP A 104 15.07 -2.62 -6.10
CA ASP A 104 15.56 -3.52 -7.13
C ASP A 104 15.56 -2.76 -8.47
N PRO A 105 16.71 -2.29 -8.99
CA PRO A 105 16.77 -1.42 -10.17
C PRO A 105 16.30 -2.10 -11.47
N GLU A 106 16.27 -3.43 -11.50
CA GLU A 106 15.99 -4.22 -12.69
C GLU A 106 14.47 -4.47 -12.83
N SER A 107 13.77 -3.59 -13.57
CA SER A 107 12.34 -3.66 -13.92
C SER A 107 11.37 -3.62 -12.72
N PRO A 108 10.04 -3.46 -12.89
CA PRO A 108 9.12 -3.64 -11.77
C PRO A 108 9.07 -5.13 -11.40
N GLN A 109 10.04 -5.58 -10.59
CA GLN A 109 10.01 -6.91 -10.02
C GLN A 109 8.75 -7.04 -9.17
N LEU A 110 8.04 -8.14 -9.36
CA LEU A 110 6.85 -8.46 -8.58
C LEU A 110 7.20 -8.67 -7.09
N ASN A 111 8.45 -9.01 -6.81
CA ASN A 111 9.01 -9.19 -5.47
C ASN A 111 10.36 -8.47 -5.36
N PRO A 112 10.37 -7.15 -5.15
CA PRO A 112 11.62 -6.43 -4.90
C PRO A 112 12.28 -6.94 -3.62
N SER A 113 13.61 -6.90 -3.55
CA SER A 113 14.35 -7.36 -2.37
C SER A 113 13.95 -6.64 -1.08
N ARG A 114 13.59 -5.35 -1.17
CA ARG A 114 13.10 -4.53 -0.05
C ARG A 114 12.06 -3.51 -0.52
N VAL A 115 11.15 -3.15 0.39
CA VAL A 115 10.11 -2.14 0.14
C VAL A 115 10.01 -1.17 1.31
N CYS A 116 9.95 0.13 1.03
CA CYS A 116 9.76 1.18 2.02
C CYS A 116 8.53 2.03 1.69
N ILE A 117 7.80 2.46 2.72
CA ILE A 117 6.75 3.46 2.61
C ILE A 117 7.36 4.84 2.87
N ILE A 118 7.14 5.78 1.96
CA ILE A 118 7.60 7.17 2.05
C ILE A 118 6.41 8.08 2.37
N LEU A 119 6.57 8.91 3.40
CA LEU A 119 5.68 10.03 3.70
C LEU A 119 6.52 11.30 3.87
N GLU A 120 6.17 12.36 3.15
CA GLU A 120 6.83 13.67 3.16
C GLU A 120 8.36 13.54 3.03
N GLY A 121 8.82 12.73 2.08
CA GLY A 121 10.25 12.49 1.85
C GLY A 121 10.96 11.61 2.87
N ASN A 122 10.24 11.03 3.84
CA ASN A 122 10.81 10.20 4.89
C ASN A 122 10.34 8.75 4.76
N SER A 123 11.28 7.79 4.86
CA SER A 123 10.92 6.38 5.05
C SER A 123 10.32 6.17 6.43
N VAL A 124 9.05 5.78 6.46
CA VAL A 124 8.28 5.60 7.70
C VAL A 124 8.13 4.13 8.07
N MET A 125 8.06 3.21 7.10
CA MET A 125 7.89 1.77 7.35
C MET A 125 8.60 0.94 6.29
N GLU A 126 9.01 -0.27 6.66
CA GLU A 126 9.67 -1.24 5.76
C GLU A 126 8.89 -2.57 5.82
N PRO A 127 7.86 -2.75 4.97
CA PRO A 127 7.03 -3.95 4.91
C PRO A 127 7.71 -5.11 4.15
N ASP A 128 7.22 -6.33 4.35
CA ASP A 128 7.88 -7.52 3.78
C ASP A 128 7.74 -7.62 2.25
N ASN A 129 6.72 -7.00 1.67
CA ASN A 129 6.44 -7.03 0.24
C ASN A 129 5.57 -5.84 -0.22
N LEU A 130 5.49 -5.66 -1.54
CA LEU A 130 4.74 -4.58 -2.17
C LEU A 130 3.24 -4.59 -1.81
N PRO A 131 2.51 -5.73 -1.85
CA PRO A 131 1.11 -5.75 -1.45
C PRO A 131 0.86 -5.29 -0.02
N GLN A 132 1.73 -5.71 0.91
CA GLN A 132 1.67 -5.27 2.30
C GLN A 132 1.98 -3.77 2.42
N ALA A 133 2.96 -3.26 1.68
CA ALA A 133 3.27 -1.83 1.70
C ALA A 133 2.12 -0.97 1.20
N PHE A 134 1.47 -1.37 0.11
CA PHE A 134 0.29 -0.68 -0.39
C PHE A 134 -0.88 -0.72 0.61
N CYS A 135 -1.13 -1.89 1.21
CA CYS A 135 -2.17 -2.06 2.21
C CYS A 135 -1.94 -1.16 3.45
N LEU A 136 -0.70 -1.14 3.97
CA LEU A 136 -0.32 -0.31 5.12
C LEU A 136 -0.40 1.17 4.79
N LEU A 137 0.06 1.59 3.61
CA LEU A 137 -0.04 2.98 3.17
C LEU A 137 -1.50 3.40 3.03
N PHE A 138 -2.35 2.56 2.44
CA PHE A 138 -3.79 2.81 2.36
C PHE A 138 -4.36 3.04 3.76
N GLY A 139 -4.02 2.19 4.74
CA GLY A 139 -4.38 2.40 6.14
C GLY A 139 -3.86 3.72 6.72
N LEU A 140 -2.59 4.06 6.48
CA LEU A 140 -1.96 5.31 6.96
C LEU A 140 -2.66 6.55 6.43
N ILE A 141 -3.08 6.55 5.15
CA ILE A 141 -3.84 7.65 4.55
C ILE A 141 -5.11 7.92 5.38
N TYR A 142 -5.83 6.88 5.82
CA TYR A 142 -6.99 7.05 6.69
C TYR A 142 -6.64 7.45 8.12
N ALA A 143 -5.65 6.83 8.76
CA ALA A 143 -5.29 7.17 10.15
C ALA A 143 -4.76 8.59 10.30
N LEU A 144 -4.00 9.06 9.32
CA LEU A 144 -3.36 10.37 9.34
C LEU A 144 -4.17 11.43 8.59
N HIS A 145 -5.35 11.08 8.08
CA HIS A 145 -6.22 11.98 7.31
C HIS A 145 -5.49 12.65 6.12
N LEU A 146 -4.65 11.89 5.43
CA LEU A 146 -3.90 12.38 4.28
C LEU A 146 -4.81 12.51 3.07
N GLU A 147 -4.53 13.49 2.22
CA GLU A 147 -5.13 13.53 0.88
C GLU A 147 -4.60 12.37 0.02
N TYR A 148 -5.42 11.90 -0.91
CA TYR A 148 -4.94 10.92 -1.89
C TYR A 148 -3.88 11.56 -2.79
N PRO A 149 -2.73 10.89 -3.00
CA PRO A 149 -1.76 11.33 -4.00
C PRO A 149 -2.45 11.48 -5.36
N LYS A 150 -2.35 12.67 -5.96
CA LYS A 150 -3.05 13.03 -7.20
C LYS A 150 -2.77 12.05 -8.34
N CYS A 151 -1.56 11.51 -8.36
CA CYS A 151 -1.08 10.55 -9.35
C CYS A 151 -1.72 9.16 -9.26
N LEU A 152 -2.36 8.81 -8.13
CA LEU A 152 -3.06 7.54 -7.91
C LEU A 152 -4.53 7.75 -7.48
N LYS A 153 -5.12 8.89 -7.82
CA LYS A 153 -6.44 9.27 -7.33
C LYS A 153 -7.51 8.25 -7.75
N ASN A 154 -7.51 7.81 -9.01
CA ASN A 154 -8.54 6.90 -9.52
C ASN A 154 -8.39 5.51 -8.90
N THR A 155 -7.16 5.05 -8.73
CA THR A 155 -6.79 3.76 -8.14
C THR A 155 -7.19 3.70 -6.67
N LEU A 156 -6.88 4.72 -5.89
CA LEU A 156 -7.24 4.75 -4.47
C LEU A 156 -8.75 4.84 -4.27
N HIS A 157 -9.46 5.59 -5.12
CA HIS A 157 -10.93 5.57 -5.13
C HIS A 157 -11.50 4.20 -5.49
N PHE A 158 -10.93 3.55 -6.51
CA PHE A 158 -11.31 2.20 -6.89
C PHE A 158 -11.10 1.22 -5.73
N PHE A 159 -9.94 1.25 -5.07
CA PHE A 159 -9.65 0.44 -3.88
C PHE A 159 -10.64 0.71 -2.76
N GLN A 160 -10.93 1.97 -2.48
CA GLN A 160 -11.97 2.35 -1.53
C GLN A 160 -13.34 1.74 -1.90
N GLN A 161 -13.75 1.74 -3.16
CA GLN A 161 -15.02 1.14 -3.57
C GLN A 161 -15.05 -0.38 -3.36
N ILE A 162 -13.99 -1.10 -3.74
CA ILE A 162 -13.95 -2.56 -3.62
C ILE A 162 -13.76 -3.02 -2.18
N PHE A 163 -12.98 -2.28 -1.39
CA PHE A 163 -12.57 -2.66 -0.05
C PHE A 163 -13.55 -2.15 1.01
N LEU A 164 -13.90 -0.86 0.95
CA LEU A 164 -14.78 -0.23 1.93
C LEU A 164 -16.26 -0.37 1.58
N LYS A 165 -16.60 -0.73 0.32
CA LYS A 165 -17.98 -0.75 -0.19
C LYS A 165 -18.72 0.59 0.02
N VAL A 166 -17.98 1.70 0.13
CA VAL A 166 -18.55 3.05 0.27
C VAL A 166 -18.22 3.92 -0.93
N ASN A 167 -19.21 4.64 -1.44
CA ASN A 167 -19.10 5.64 -2.52
C ASN A 167 -18.87 7.05 -1.94
N LEU A 168 -17.97 7.17 -0.97
CA LEU A 168 -17.72 8.45 -0.31
C LEU A 168 -16.39 9.02 -0.79
N ALA A 169 -16.31 10.34 -0.94
CA ALA A 169 -15.02 11.03 -0.89
C ALA A 169 -14.28 10.62 0.41
N PRO A 170 -12.96 10.79 0.53
CA PRO A 170 -12.22 10.57 1.79
C PRO A 170 -12.65 11.49 2.97
N LYS A 171 -13.91 11.93 3.03
CA LYS A 171 -14.55 12.58 4.17
C LYS A 171 -14.84 11.55 5.26
N ILE A 172 -13.90 11.48 6.21
CA ILE A 172 -14.09 11.77 7.63
C ILE A 172 -15.55 11.58 8.09
N ASN A 173 -15.83 10.56 8.89
CA ASN A 173 -16.81 10.61 10.01
C ASN A 173 -17.12 9.25 10.66
N SER A 174 -16.52 8.11 10.22
CA SER A 174 -16.75 6.83 10.93
C SER A 174 -15.59 5.84 10.96
N PHE A 175 -14.44 6.13 10.34
CA PHE A 175 -13.33 5.19 10.28
C PHE A 175 -12.23 5.54 11.30
N GLN A 176 -12.47 5.18 12.57
CA GLN A 176 -11.43 5.23 13.59
C GLN A 176 -10.53 3.99 13.39
N MET A 177 -9.38 4.15 12.72
CA MET A 177 -8.35 3.11 12.73
C MET A 177 -7.72 3.10 14.12
N GLN A 178 -8.03 2.09 14.94
CA GLN A 178 -7.45 1.99 16.28
C GLN A 178 -6.01 1.51 16.19
N PHE A 179 -5.08 2.44 16.35
CA PHE A 179 -3.68 2.11 16.57
C PHE A 179 -3.50 1.72 18.03
N LYS A 180 -3.52 0.41 18.33
CA LYS A 180 -3.17 -0.06 19.67
C LYS A 180 -1.66 0.04 19.86
N ARG A 181 -1.22 1.07 20.58
CA ARG A 181 0.12 1.11 21.16
C ARG A 181 0.20 0.01 22.21
N THR A 182 0.91 -1.07 21.93
CA THR A 182 1.32 -2.02 22.96
C THR A 182 2.38 -1.34 23.83
N SER A 183 1.93 -0.70 24.90
CA SER A 183 2.80 -0.21 25.98
C SER A 183 3.29 -1.42 26.77
N THR A 184 4.46 -1.95 26.44
CA THR A 184 5.22 -2.77 27.39
C THR A 184 5.81 -1.82 28.44
N THR A 185 5.02 -1.48 29.45
CA THR A 185 5.54 -0.92 30.70
C THR A 185 6.26 -2.04 31.43
N ARG A 186 7.58 -2.13 31.30
CA ARG A 186 8.38 -2.86 32.29
C ARG A 186 8.32 -2.05 33.58
N HIS A 187 7.59 -2.57 34.55
CA HIS A 187 7.73 -2.18 35.95
C HIS A 187 9.22 -2.35 36.34
N LEU A 188 9.89 -1.24 36.62
CA LEU A 188 11.02 -1.24 37.54
C LEU A 188 10.42 -1.42 38.93
N ASN A 189 10.50 -2.64 39.47
CA ASN A 189 10.39 -2.86 40.89
C ASN A 189 11.75 -2.57 41.51
N VAL A 190 11.75 -1.54 42.38
CA VAL A 190 12.61 -1.24 43.53
C VAL A 190 14.05 -1.73 43.49
#